data_AF-A0A352D9H0-F1
#
_entry.id   AF-A0A352D9H0-F1
#
_cell.length_a   1.000
_cell.length_b   1.000
_cell.length_c   1.000
_cell.angle_alpha   90.00
_cell.angle_beta   90.00
_cell.angle_gamma   90.00
#
_symmetry.space_group_name_H-M   'P 1'
#
loop_
_entity.id
_entity.type
_entity.pdbx_description
1 polymer ?
#
loop_
_entity_poly.entity_id
_entity_poly.type
_entity_poly.pdbx_seq_one_letter_code
_entity_poly.pdbx_strand_id
1 'polypeptide(L)'
;MATANIRFGASGWRAVIADGFNVTNLRRAAHAAAEHIKENREYGYKSEEYLLHLKNNGKTAPKIQHVAVGYDTRYFSEEFAKNTAEAFAAEGLTVLLSNADAPTPAVAWTVMKTFAAGGVTVTAGHFPAHYSGFKWIPYWGGPALPQIADDLDARAQGLTIAEAEKIVPFDQALSAGVIKILDFRESYLNQLYSLLDAGAIKKAGLKVAADSSHGAARAYLRPALEKLGVRVIPLRENRDVLFGGAAPDTDAENLRVLRETVTGNRLHLGLACDCDAGRYGVIDSDGTWIHPNLVLGLALEHLVKNRG
;
A
#
# COMPACT_ATOMS: atom_id res chain seq x y z
N MET A 1 8.60 -28.69 -12.98
CA MET A 1 8.50 -27.57 -13.96
C MET A 1 9.34 -26.44 -13.42
N ALA A 2 10.11 -25.73 -14.27
CA ALA A 2 10.81 -24.54 -13.84
C ALA A 2 9.78 -23.52 -13.32
N THR A 3 9.93 -23.08 -12.07
CA THR A 3 9.06 -22.07 -11.47
C THR A 3 9.27 -20.74 -12.21
N ALA A 4 8.20 -19.98 -12.43
CA ALA A 4 8.31 -18.67 -13.07
C ALA A 4 9.29 -17.77 -12.30
N ASN A 5 10.09 -16.98 -13.02
CA ASN A 5 11.09 -16.09 -12.40
C ASN A 5 10.39 -14.94 -11.66
N ILE A 6 10.53 -14.91 -10.33
CA ILE A 6 10.23 -13.74 -9.51
C ILE A 6 11.34 -12.72 -9.75
N ARG A 7 10.94 -11.47 -9.99
CA ARG A 7 11.85 -10.32 -10.11
C ARG A 7 11.29 -9.12 -9.36
N PHE A 8 11.99 -8.69 -8.33
CA PHE A 8 11.67 -7.53 -7.51
C PHE A 8 12.29 -6.29 -8.13
N GLY A 9 11.45 -5.28 -8.37
CA GLY A 9 11.91 -3.91 -8.59
C GLY A 9 11.70 -3.06 -7.32
N ALA A 10 12.00 -1.77 -7.41
CA ALA A 10 11.74 -0.81 -6.33
C ALA A 10 10.25 -0.72 -5.90
N SER A 11 9.33 -1.15 -6.77
CA SER A 11 7.88 -1.22 -6.48
C SER A 11 7.39 -2.64 -6.15
N GLY A 12 8.30 -3.58 -5.90
CA GLY A 12 7.99 -4.99 -5.65
C GLY A 12 8.03 -5.86 -6.91
N TRP A 13 7.48 -7.06 -6.79
CA TRP A 13 7.29 -8.01 -7.88
C TRP A 13 5.86 -7.93 -8.41
N ARG A 14 5.67 -7.96 -9.73
CA ARG A 14 4.36 -7.97 -10.39
C ARG A 14 4.32 -9.06 -11.45
N ALA A 15 3.20 -9.74 -11.57
CA ALA A 15 2.98 -10.73 -12.62
C ALA A 15 1.49 -10.89 -12.93
N VAL A 16 1.21 -11.53 -14.06
CA VAL A 16 -0.16 -11.89 -14.46
C VAL A 16 -0.68 -12.99 -13.52
N ILE A 17 -1.91 -12.81 -13.04
CA ILE A 17 -2.60 -13.77 -12.16
C ILE A 17 -2.73 -15.12 -12.89
N ALA A 18 -2.54 -16.21 -12.15
CA ALA A 18 -2.57 -17.60 -12.62
C ALA A 18 -1.41 -18.03 -13.55
N ASP A 19 -0.66 -17.08 -14.12
CA ASP A 19 0.61 -17.34 -14.79
C ASP A 19 1.77 -17.19 -13.79
N GLY A 20 2.40 -16.02 -13.74
CA GLY A 20 3.49 -15.74 -12.80
C GLY A 20 3.00 -15.48 -11.37
N PHE A 21 1.87 -14.81 -11.18
CA PHE A 21 1.31 -14.51 -9.87
C PHE A 21 0.33 -15.60 -9.44
N ASN A 22 0.87 -16.64 -8.80
CA ASN A 22 0.15 -17.77 -8.24
C ASN A 22 0.53 -17.99 -6.77
N VAL A 23 -0.21 -18.85 -6.06
CA VAL A 23 -0.03 -19.07 -4.61
C VAL A 23 1.39 -19.53 -4.27
N THR A 24 1.96 -20.48 -5.01
CA THR A 24 3.31 -20.99 -4.77
C THR A 24 4.36 -19.90 -4.89
N ASN A 25 4.32 -19.09 -5.96
CA ASN A 25 5.28 -17.99 -6.13
C ASN A 25 5.06 -16.87 -5.10
N LEU A 26 3.81 -16.60 -4.72
CA LEU A 26 3.48 -15.63 -3.68
C LEU A 26 4.04 -16.05 -2.32
N ARG A 27 3.86 -17.32 -1.93
CA ARG A 27 4.43 -17.85 -0.69
C ARG A 27 5.96 -17.82 -0.75
N ARG A 28 6.56 -18.17 -1.89
CA ARG A 28 8.01 -18.05 -2.09
C ARG A 28 8.53 -16.63 -1.88
N ALA A 29 7.82 -15.61 -2.39
CA ALA A 29 8.12 -14.21 -2.13
C ALA A 29 7.97 -13.85 -0.63
N ALA A 30 6.96 -14.37 0.06
CA ALA A 30 6.76 -14.17 1.49
C ALA A 30 7.86 -14.82 2.35
N HIS A 31 8.26 -16.06 2.05
CA HIS A 31 9.38 -16.73 2.71
C HIS A 31 10.69 -15.97 2.49
N ALA A 32 10.97 -15.55 1.24
CA ALA A 32 12.14 -14.73 0.94
C ALA A 32 12.17 -13.43 1.75
N ALA A 33 11.03 -12.74 1.89
CA ALA A 33 10.91 -11.56 2.73
C ALA A 33 11.09 -11.86 4.22
N ALA A 34 10.63 -13.02 4.69
CA ALA A 34 10.82 -13.44 6.08
C ALA A 34 12.29 -13.75 6.38
N GLU A 35 13.00 -14.42 5.46
CA GLU A 35 14.43 -14.65 5.56
C GLU A 35 15.21 -13.33 5.51
N HIS A 36 14.83 -12.41 4.61
CA HIS A 36 15.38 -11.05 4.57
C HIS A 36 15.28 -10.37 5.94
N ILE A 37 14.07 -10.34 6.53
CA ILE A 37 13.86 -9.80 7.87
C ILE A 37 14.82 -10.47 8.88
N LYS A 38 14.97 -11.79 8.82
CA LYS A 38 15.66 -12.56 9.85
C LYS A 38 17.18 -12.56 9.75
N GLU A 39 17.70 -12.46 8.53
CA GLU A 39 19.10 -12.78 8.22
C GLU A 39 19.87 -11.62 7.59
N ASN A 40 19.17 -10.66 6.96
CA ASN A 40 19.84 -9.52 6.36
C ASN A 40 20.49 -8.66 7.46
N ARG A 41 21.81 -8.44 7.35
CA ARG A 41 22.60 -7.75 8.38
C ARG A 41 22.41 -6.24 8.39
N GLU A 42 22.02 -5.67 7.25
CA GLU A 42 21.90 -4.23 7.04
C GLU A 42 20.45 -3.75 7.20
N TYR A 43 19.48 -4.55 6.75
CA TYR A 43 18.07 -4.16 6.70
C TYR A 43 17.13 -5.09 7.49
N GLY A 44 17.64 -6.19 8.06
CA GLY A 44 16.85 -7.12 8.88
C GLY A 44 16.61 -6.61 10.31
N TYR A 45 15.82 -7.33 11.11
CA TYR A 45 15.42 -6.91 12.46
C TYR A 45 16.58 -6.89 13.49
N LYS A 46 17.73 -7.44 13.14
CA LYS A 46 18.96 -7.39 13.95
C LYS A 46 19.97 -6.35 13.46
N SER A 47 19.65 -5.63 12.39
CA SER A 47 20.53 -4.60 11.84
C SER A 47 20.70 -3.45 12.82
N GLU A 48 21.86 -2.79 12.73
CA GLU A 48 22.14 -1.59 13.54
C GLU A 48 21.11 -0.49 13.26
N GLU A 49 20.72 -0.30 12.00
CA GLU A 49 19.75 0.72 11.61
C GLU A 49 18.35 0.47 12.16
N TYR A 50 17.84 -0.77 12.11
CA TYR A 50 16.54 -1.09 12.71
C TYR A 50 16.55 -0.93 14.23
N LEU A 51 17.61 -1.40 14.89
CA LEU A 51 17.74 -1.26 16.35
C LEU A 51 17.87 0.21 16.77
N LEU A 52 18.57 1.02 15.98
CA LEU A 52 18.64 2.48 16.17
C LEU A 52 17.28 3.14 15.94
N HIS A 53 16.55 2.74 14.90
CA HIS A 53 15.18 3.22 14.64
C HIS A 53 14.26 2.97 15.85
N LEU A 54 14.30 1.77 16.43
CA LEU A 54 13.56 1.45 17.66
C LEU A 54 13.99 2.34 18.84
N LYS A 55 15.31 2.43 19.08
CA LYS A 55 15.87 3.21 20.19
C LYS A 55 15.48 4.68 20.11
N ASN A 56 15.55 5.28 18.93
CA ASN A 56 15.18 6.69 18.69
C ASN A 56 13.70 6.96 18.97
N ASN A 57 12.85 5.92 18.94
CA ASN A 57 11.43 6.01 19.27
C ASN A 57 11.10 5.48 20.69
N GLY A 58 12.11 5.25 21.54
CA GLY A 58 11.93 4.74 22.89
C GLY A 58 11.37 3.32 22.94
N LYS A 59 11.65 2.51 21.91
CA LYS A 59 11.22 1.12 21.78
C LYS A 59 12.39 0.16 21.87
N THR A 60 12.08 -1.09 22.20
CA THR A 60 13.01 -2.22 22.15
C THR A 60 12.46 -3.26 21.18
N ALA A 61 13.36 -4.09 20.63
CA ALA A 61 12.96 -5.12 19.69
C ALA A 61 12.00 -6.11 20.39
N PRO A 62 10.84 -6.43 19.80
CA PRO A 62 9.94 -7.40 20.38
C PRO A 62 10.58 -8.79 20.36
N LYS A 63 10.15 -9.68 21.25
CA LYS A 63 10.64 -11.07 21.27
C LYS A 63 10.28 -11.81 19.97
N ILE A 64 9.10 -11.50 19.41
CA ILE A 64 8.62 -11.99 18.12
C ILE A 64 8.42 -10.77 17.23
N GLN A 65 9.05 -10.78 16.06
CA GLN A 65 8.95 -9.66 15.12
C GLN A 65 7.58 -9.63 14.45
N HIS A 66 7.13 -8.42 14.15
CA HIS A 66 5.86 -8.20 13.46
C HIS A 66 6.10 -7.92 11.97
N VAL A 67 5.14 -8.31 11.13
CA VAL A 67 5.07 -7.94 9.71
C VAL A 67 3.65 -7.50 9.36
N ALA A 68 3.49 -6.37 8.68
CA ALA A 68 2.18 -5.89 8.25
C ALA A 68 1.82 -6.45 6.86
N VAL A 69 0.57 -6.88 6.67
CA VAL A 69 0.04 -7.36 5.38
C VAL A 69 -1.23 -6.59 5.06
N GLY A 70 -1.22 -5.90 3.93
CA GLY A 70 -2.41 -5.27 3.33
C GLY A 70 -2.59 -5.68 1.89
N TYR A 71 -3.67 -5.24 1.28
CA TYR A 71 -4.03 -5.59 -0.09
C TYR A 71 -4.94 -4.53 -0.73
N ASP A 72 -4.95 -4.48 -2.05
CA ASP A 72 -5.87 -3.62 -2.82
C ASP A 72 -7.14 -4.36 -3.27
N THR A 73 -7.95 -3.72 -4.11
CA THR A 73 -9.27 -4.24 -4.49
C THR A 73 -9.26 -5.24 -5.66
N ARG A 74 -8.07 -5.62 -6.17
CA ARG A 74 -7.92 -6.54 -7.31
C ARG A 74 -8.55 -7.89 -7.04
N TYR A 75 -8.74 -8.64 -8.12
CA TYR A 75 -9.23 -10.02 -8.04
C TYR A 75 -8.34 -10.86 -7.12
N PHE A 76 -8.98 -11.55 -6.16
CA PHE A 76 -8.35 -12.51 -5.24
C PHE A 76 -7.31 -11.92 -4.27
N SER A 77 -7.22 -10.59 -4.15
CA SER A 77 -6.27 -9.89 -3.28
C SER A 77 -6.38 -10.29 -1.80
N GLU A 78 -7.60 -10.51 -1.28
CA GLU A 78 -7.84 -10.98 0.09
C GLU A 78 -7.22 -12.36 0.34
N GLU A 79 -7.45 -13.29 -0.57
CA GLU A 79 -6.98 -14.67 -0.44
C GLU A 79 -5.47 -14.73 -0.62
N PHE A 80 -4.91 -13.92 -1.51
CA PHE A 80 -3.46 -13.74 -1.61
C PHE A 80 -2.85 -13.14 -0.33
N ALA A 81 -3.51 -12.16 0.30
CA ALA A 81 -3.06 -11.61 1.57
C ALA A 81 -3.08 -12.64 2.71
N LYS A 82 -4.13 -13.49 2.77
CA LYS A 82 -4.18 -14.62 3.72
C LYS A 82 -3.04 -15.61 3.48
N ASN A 83 -2.82 -16.03 2.23
CA ASN A 83 -1.71 -16.94 1.89
C ASN A 83 -0.33 -16.36 2.25
N THR A 84 -0.17 -15.04 2.06
CA THR A 84 1.04 -14.32 2.47
C THR A 84 1.22 -14.35 3.99
N ALA A 85 0.13 -14.15 4.74
CA ALA A 85 0.13 -14.23 6.20
C ALA A 85 0.45 -15.65 6.72
N GLU A 86 -0.09 -16.69 6.10
CA GLU A 86 0.19 -18.09 6.45
C GLU A 86 1.68 -18.45 6.29
N ALA A 87 2.32 -17.99 5.21
CA ALA A 87 3.75 -18.17 4.97
C ALA A 87 4.59 -17.43 6.03
N PHE A 88 4.29 -16.16 6.31
CA PHE A 88 4.98 -15.41 7.38
C PHE A 88 4.79 -16.04 8.77
N ALA A 89 3.61 -16.57 9.07
CA ALA A 89 3.34 -17.27 10.32
C ALA A 89 4.20 -18.54 10.45
N ALA A 90 4.41 -19.30 9.37
CA ALA A 90 5.30 -20.46 9.34
C ALA A 90 6.78 -20.11 9.57
N GLU A 91 7.13 -18.85 9.33
CA GLU A 91 8.45 -18.29 9.58
C GLU A 91 8.63 -17.71 10.99
N GLY A 92 7.60 -17.84 11.84
CA GLY A 92 7.64 -17.43 13.24
C GLY A 92 7.43 -15.93 13.46
N LEU A 93 6.87 -15.21 12.47
CA LEU A 93 6.52 -13.80 12.58
C LEU A 93 5.07 -13.64 13.03
N THR A 94 4.80 -12.60 13.83
CA THR A 94 3.41 -12.18 14.07
C THR A 94 2.96 -11.34 12.90
N VAL A 95 1.85 -11.72 12.27
CA VAL A 95 1.31 -10.99 11.12
C VAL A 95 0.22 -10.05 11.57
N LEU A 96 0.35 -8.78 11.22
CA LEU A 96 -0.69 -7.76 11.36
C LEU A 96 -1.40 -7.68 10.01
N LEU A 97 -2.56 -8.31 9.87
CA LEU A 97 -3.31 -8.37 8.62
C LEU A 97 -4.40 -7.30 8.61
N SER A 98 -4.51 -6.53 7.53
CA SER A 98 -5.60 -5.57 7.37
C SER A 98 -6.96 -6.27 7.25
N ASN A 99 -7.97 -5.74 7.93
CA ASN A 99 -9.33 -6.26 7.90
C ASN A 99 -10.12 -5.92 6.62
N ALA A 100 -9.59 -5.04 5.77
CA ALA A 100 -10.20 -4.58 4.53
C ALA A 100 -9.12 -4.17 3.52
N ASP A 101 -9.53 -3.80 2.30
CA ASP A 101 -8.62 -3.16 1.34
C ASP A 101 -8.01 -1.88 1.94
N ALA A 102 -6.71 -1.72 1.76
CA ALA A 102 -5.93 -0.67 2.39
C ALA A 102 -4.95 -0.03 1.40
N PRO A 103 -4.94 1.31 1.28
CA PRO A 103 -3.88 2.04 0.60
C PRO A 103 -2.50 1.57 1.03
N THR A 104 -1.56 1.45 0.09
CA THR A 104 -0.14 1.24 0.39
C THR A 104 0.39 2.21 1.46
N PRO A 105 0.08 3.53 1.46
CA PRO A 105 0.51 4.41 2.55
C PRO A 105 -0.10 4.09 3.92
N ALA A 106 -1.30 3.48 3.97
CA ALA A 106 -1.89 3.02 5.24
C ALA A 106 -1.16 1.77 5.77
N VAL A 107 -0.75 0.86 4.88
CA VAL A 107 0.09 -0.29 5.25
C VAL A 107 1.46 0.18 5.75
N ALA A 108 2.11 1.10 5.03
CA ALA A 108 3.38 1.71 5.44
C ALA A 108 3.28 2.42 6.79
N TRP A 109 2.20 3.17 7.02
CA TRP A 109 1.93 3.77 8.32
C TRP A 109 1.80 2.72 9.43
N THR A 110 1.09 1.62 9.18
CA THR A 110 0.99 0.52 10.15
C THR A 110 2.36 -0.07 10.47
N VAL A 111 3.24 -0.25 9.47
CA VAL A 111 4.62 -0.72 9.69
C VAL A 111 5.34 0.21 10.68
N MET A 112 5.37 1.51 10.39
CA MET A 112 6.05 2.49 11.25
C MET A 112 5.41 2.59 12.63
N LYS A 113 4.07 2.64 12.70
CA LYS A 113 3.34 2.85 13.95
C LYS A 113 3.47 1.68 14.91
N THR A 114 3.59 0.47 14.38
CA THR A 114 3.72 -0.78 15.15
C THR A 114 5.17 -1.26 15.27
N PHE A 115 6.12 -0.53 14.70
CA PHE A 115 7.53 -0.88 14.65
C PHE A 115 7.77 -2.27 14.06
N ALA A 116 6.94 -2.67 13.10
CA ALA A 116 7.09 -3.93 12.39
C ALA A 116 8.44 -3.94 11.64
N ALA A 117 9.03 -5.13 11.49
CA ALA A 117 10.29 -5.29 10.77
C ALA A 117 10.14 -5.07 9.25
N GLY A 118 8.89 -5.00 8.78
CA GLY A 118 8.52 -4.64 7.43
C GLY A 118 7.03 -4.89 7.21
N GLY A 119 6.61 -4.81 5.95
CA GLY A 119 5.28 -5.14 5.53
C GLY A 119 5.18 -5.37 4.04
N VAL A 120 4.00 -5.80 3.60
CA VAL A 120 3.69 -6.02 2.21
C VAL A 120 2.30 -5.51 1.88
N THR A 121 2.18 -4.88 0.72
CA THR A 121 0.89 -4.69 0.07
C THR A 121 0.78 -5.66 -1.10
N VAL A 122 -0.26 -6.51 -1.10
CA VAL A 122 -0.64 -7.29 -2.28
C VAL A 122 -1.32 -6.36 -3.27
N THR A 123 -0.57 -5.94 -4.29
CA THR A 123 -1.02 -4.96 -5.28
C THR A 123 -0.10 -4.91 -6.50
N ALA A 124 -0.68 -4.63 -7.68
CA ALA A 124 0.07 -4.20 -8.86
C ALA A 124 -0.05 -2.69 -9.17
N GLY A 125 -0.54 -1.87 -8.22
CA GLY A 125 -0.72 -0.42 -8.38
C GLY A 125 -1.63 -0.07 -9.55
N HIS A 126 -1.16 0.76 -10.48
CA HIS A 126 -1.88 1.17 -11.69
C HIS A 126 -1.96 0.11 -12.82
N PHE A 127 -1.44 -1.11 -12.65
CA PHE A 127 -1.42 -2.11 -13.74
C PHE A 127 -2.84 -2.58 -14.12
N PRO A 128 -3.06 -3.18 -15.30
CA PRO A 128 -4.36 -3.75 -15.66
C PRO A 128 -4.87 -4.80 -14.66
N ALA A 129 -6.19 -5.06 -14.66
CA ALA A 129 -6.87 -5.93 -13.70
C ALA A 129 -6.34 -7.37 -13.58
N HIS A 130 -5.77 -7.91 -14.66
CA HIS A 130 -5.24 -9.28 -14.68
C HIS A 130 -3.84 -9.41 -14.05
N TYR A 131 -3.24 -8.30 -13.58
CA TYR A 131 -2.01 -8.33 -12.80
C TYR A 131 -2.29 -8.32 -11.30
N SER A 132 -1.39 -8.93 -10.53
CA SER A 132 -1.23 -8.66 -9.11
C SER A 132 0.26 -8.56 -8.77
N GLY A 133 0.58 -8.27 -7.51
CA GLY A 133 1.96 -8.03 -7.11
C GLY A 133 2.19 -8.14 -5.61
N PHE A 134 3.46 -8.20 -5.25
CA PHE A 134 3.98 -8.23 -3.90
C PHE A 134 4.88 -7.01 -3.74
N LYS A 135 4.37 -5.97 -3.08
CA LYS A 135 5.13 -4.74 -2.82
C LYS A 135 5.69 -4.77 -1.41
N TRP A 136 7.00 -4.97 -1.29
CA TRP A 136 7.71 -4.94 -0.01
C TRP A 136 7.87 -3.52 0.53
N ILE A 137 7.63 -3.35 1.82
CA ILE A 137 7.74 -2.10 2.59
C ILE A 137 8.71 -2.35 3.75
N PRO A 138 9.92 -1.79 3.74
CA PRO A 138 10.86 -1.91 4.86
C PRO A 138 10.35 -1.22 6.14
N TYR A 139 11.01 -1.44 7.27
CA TYR A 139 10.60 -0.93 8.58
C TYR A 139 10.43 0.61 8.65
N TRP A 140 11.07 1.37 7.76
CA TRP A 140 10.92 2.83 7.68
C TRP A 140 9.69 3.29 6.90
N GLY A 141 8.87 2.37 6.37
CA GLY A 141 7.62 2.69 5.67
C GLY A 141 7.80 3.28 4.26
N GLY A 142 9.03 3.38 3.76
CA GLY A 142 9.32 3.90 2.42
C GLY A 142 9.41 2.80 1.35
N PRO A 143 9.84 3.14 0.12
CA PRO A 143 10.13 2.15 -0.90
C PRO A 143 11.36 1.31 -0.52
N ALA A 144 11.39 0.06 -0.98
CA ALA A 144 12.56 -0.79 -0.89
C ALA A 144 13.70 -0.23 -1.76
N LEU A 145 14.91 -0.18 -1.19
CA LEU A 145 16.12 0.16 -1.95
C LEU A 145 16.44 -0.94 -2.97
N PRO A 146 17.16 -0.63 -4.07
CA PRO A 146 17.57 -1.63 -5.05
C PRO A 146 18.25 -2.85 -4.43
N GLN A 147 19.11 -2.65 -3.43
CA GLN A 147 19.82 -3.71 -2.72
C GLN A 147 18.88 -4.65 -1.95
N ILE A 148 17.76 -4.14 -1.45
CA ILE A 148 16.73 -4.98 -0.82
C ILE A 148 16.00 -5.78 -1.89
N ALA A 149 15.67 -5.17 -3.03
CA ALA A 149 15.05 -5.89 -4.13
C ALA A 149 15.95 -7.04 -4.64
N ASP A 150 17.25 -6.79 -4.79
CA ASP A 150 18.23 -7.79 -5.19
C ASP A 150 18.35 -8.94 -4.16
N ASP A 151 18.35 -8.64 -2.87
CA ASP A 151 18.37 -9.66 -1.79
C ASP A 151 17.10 -10.51 -1.77
N LEU A 152 15.92 -9.88 -1.93
CA LEU A 152 14.65 -10.59 -2.02
C LEU A 152 14.60 -11.50 -3.26
N ASP A 153 15.13 -11.03 -4.40
CA ASP A 153 15.24 -11.83 -5.63
C ASP A 153 16.14 -13.04 -5.44
N ALA A 154 17.34 -12.84 -4.88
CA ALA A 154 18.28 -13.92 -4.62
C ALA A 154 17.68 -14.99 -3.70
N ARG A 155 17.01 -14.58 -2.62
CA ARG A 155 16.32 -15.49 -1.69
C ARG A 155 15.16 -16.22 -2.35
N ALA A 156 14.32 -15.51 -3.09
CA ALA A 156 13.18 -16.11 -3.78
C ALA A 156 13.62 -17.15 -4.83
N GLN A 157 14.76 -16.95 -5.47
CA GLN A 157 15.35 -17.91 -6.42
C GLN A 157 16.02 -19.10 -5.72
N GLY A 158 16.55 -18.91 -4.51
CA GLY A 158 17.19 -19.97 -3.72
C GLY A 158 16.20 -20.95 -3.08
N LEU A 159 14.94 -20.54 -2.87
CA LEU A 159 13.91 -21.36 -2.23
C LEU A 159 13.41 -22.49 -3.14
N THR A 160 13.38 -23.71 -2.58
CA THR A 160 12.74 -24.87 -3.19
C THR A 160 11.21 -24.76 -3.13
N ILE A 161 10.53 -25.59 -3.93
CA ILE A 161 9.06 -25.68 -3.88
C ILE A 161 8.58 -26.16 -2.51
N ALA A 162 9.28 -27.11 -1.88
CA ALA A 162 8.91 -27.63 -0.56
C ALA A 162 8.99 -26.55 0.52
N GLU A 163 10.00 -25.68 0.47
CA GLU A 163 10.11 -24.54 1.38
C GLU A 163 9.02 -23.49 1.10
N ALA A 164 8.71 -23.22 -0.17
CA ALA A 164 7.65 -22.30 -0.54
C ALA A 164 6.24 -22.76 -0.14
N GLU A 165 6.00 -24.06 0.04
CA GLU A 165 4.70 -24.60 0.47
C GLU A 165 4.57 -24.71 2.00
N LYS A 166 5.60 -24.33 2.76
CA LYS A 166 5.58 -24.37 4.23
C LYS A 166 4.67 -23.27 4.77
N ILE A 167 3.52 -23.65 5.32
CA ILE A 167 2.55 -22.70 5.89
C ILE A 167 2.11 -23.09 7.30
N VAL A 168 1.56 -22.12 8.04
CA VAL A 168 0.64 -22.40 9.16
C VAL A 168 -0.76 -21.99 8.68
N PRO A 169 -1.73 -22.91 8.62
CA PRO A 169 -3.08 -22.62 8.15
C PRO A 169 -3.70 -21.41 8.86
N PHE A 170 -4.41 -20.58 8.09
CA PHE A 170 -4.92 -19.29 8.54
C PHE A 170 -5.71 -19.37 9.86
N ASP A 171 -6.67 -20.28 9.96
CA ASP A 171 -7.53 -20.42 11.14
C ASP A 171 -6.74 -20.87 12.38
N GLN A 172 -5.71 -21.69 12.19
CA GLN A 172 -4.80 -22.11 13.26
C GLN A 172 -3.94 -20.93 13.73
N ALA A 173 -3.35 -20.19 12.79
CA ALA A 173 -2.51 -19.04 13.10
C ALA A 173 -3.30 -17.88 13.73
N LEU A 174 -4.55 -17.66 13.30
CA LEU A 174 -5.47 -16.70 13.88
C LEU A 174 -5.84 -17.09 15.31
N SER A 175 -6.24 -18.35 15.52
CA SER A 175 -6.60 -18.86 16.85
C SER A 175 -5.42 -18.83 17.84
N ALA A 176 -4.19 -19.05 17.33
CA ALA A 176 -2.96 -18.96 18.12
C ALA A 176 -2.49 -17.50 18.37
N GLY A 177 -3.17 -16.50 17.80
CA GLY A 177 -2.79 -15.09 17.92
C GLY A 177 -1.51 -14.70 17.15
N VAL A 178 -1.04 -15.58 16.24
CA VAL A 178 0.09 -15.34 15.35
C VAL A 178 -0.33 -14.41 14.22
N ILE A 179 -1.53 -14.61 13.66
CA ILE A 179 -2.17 -13.65 12.76
C ILE A 179 -3.14 -12.79 13.58
N LYS A 180 -3.04 -11.48 13.44
CA LYS A 180 -3.91 -10.49 14.10
C LYS A 180 -4.57 -9.62 13.04
N ILE A 181 -5.89 -9.66 12.96
CA ILE A 181 -6.68 -8.84 12.04
C ILE A 181 -6.91 -7.46 12.67
N LEU A 182 -6.51 -6.39 11.99
CA LEU A 182 -6.59 -5.01 12.50
C LEU A 182 -7.22 -4.06 11.47
N ASP A 183 -7.81 -2.96 11.94
CA ASP A 183 -8.19 -1.83 11.09
C ASP A 183 -6.98 -0.89 10.94
N PHE A 184 -6.47 -0.75 9.71
CA PHE A 184 -5.35 0.14 9.39
C PHE A 184 -5.77 1.59 9.17
N ARG A 185 -7.07 1.82 8.90
CA ARG A 185 -7.60 3.10 8.44
C ARG A 185 -7.58 4.17 9.53
N GLU A 186 -8.08 3.87 10.71
CA GLU A 186 -8.29 4.89 11.74
C GLU A 186 -6.97 5.53 12.17
N SER A 187 -5.95 4.73 12.47
CA SER A 187 -4.65 5.25 12.87
C SER A 187 -3.99 6.06 11.76
N TYR A 188 -4.11 5.62 10.51
CA TYR A 188 -3.57 6.33 9.35
C TYR A 188 -4.27 7.66 9.11
N LEU A 189 -5.61 7.69 9.13
CA LEU A 189 -6.37 8.93 8.96
C LEU A 189 -6.11 9.92 10.09
N ASN A 190 -6.00 9.47 11.34
CA ASN A 190 -5.66 10.34 12.47
C ASN A 190 -4.28 10.99 12.30
N GLN A 191 -3.29 10.23 11.82
CA GLN A 191 -2.00 10.80 11.46
C GLN A 191 -2.14 11.82 10.33
N LEU A 192 -2.85 11.49 9.26
CA LEU A 192 -3.05 12.40 8.14
C LEU A 192 -3.67 13.73 8.60
N TYR A 193 -4.72 13.69 9.42
CA TYR A 193 -5.36 14.89 9.95
C TYR A 193 -4.43 15.73 10.83
N SER A 194 -3.50 15.10 11.56
CA SER A 194 -2.53 15.84 12.39
C SER A 194 -1.54 16.68 11.58
N LEU A 195 -1.37 16.37 10.28
CA LEU A 195 -0.48 17.09 9.37
C LEU A 195 -1.20 18.23 8.63
N LEU A 196 -2.53 18.26 8.66
CA LEU A 196 -3.36 19.15 7.87
C LEU A 196 -3.95 20.29 8.71
N ASP A 197 -4.08 21.47 8.10
CA ASP A 197 -4.85 22.56 8.68
C ASP A 197 -6.35 22.38 8.38
N ALA A 198 -7.02 21.59 9.22
CA ALA A 198 -8.45 21.33 9.08
C ALA A 198 -9.30 22.61 9.14
N GLY A 199 -8.86 23.63 9.90
CA GLY A 199 -9.55 24.91 10.02
C GLY A 199 -9.55 25.68 8.70
N ALA A 200 -8.38 25.77 8.06
CA ALA A 200 -8.23 26.42 6.76
C ALA A 200 -9.03 25.68 5.67
N ILE A 201 -8.94 24.35 5.61
CA ILE A 201 -9.66 23.53 4.61
C ILE A 201 -11.17 23.72 4.76
N LYS A 202 -11.69 23.65 5.99
CA LYS A 202 -13.12 23.87 6.25
C LYS A 202 -13.56 25.28 5.88
N LYS A 203 -12.77 26.31 6.23
CA LYS A 203 -13.06 27.72 5.94
C LYS A 203 -13.09 27.99 4.43
N ALA A 204 -12.29 27.28 3.64
CA ALA A 204 -12.27 27.43 2.18
C ALA A 204 -13.58 26.98 1.51
N GLY A 205 -14.44 26.20 2.18
CA GLY A 205 -15.76 25.83 1.66
C GLY A 205 -15.71 25.02 0.35
N LEU A 206 -14.66 24.20 0.19
CA LEU A 206 -14.35 23.53 -1.06
C LEU A 206 -15.47 22.58 -1.53
N LYS A 207 -15.64 22.51 -2.85
CA LYS A 207 -16.46 21.53 -3.56
C LYS A 207 -15.53 20.78 -4.49
N VAL A 208 -15.42 19.47 -4.35
CA VAL A 208 -14.47 18.66 -5.11
C VAL A 208 -15.15 17.40 -5.64
N ALA A 209 -14.59 16.84 -6.70
CA ALA A 209 -14.86 15.45 -7.07
C ALA A 209 -13.71 14.56 -6.59
N ALA A 210 -14.03 13.37 -6.09
CA ALA A 210 -13.05 12.42 -5.58
C ALA A 210 -13.21 11.08 -6.28
N ASP A 211 -12.18 10.63 -6.97
CA ASP A 211 -12.19 9.43 -7.78
C ASP A 211 -11.26 8.36 -7.19
N SER A 212 -11.85 7.25 -6.76
CA SER A 212 -11.08 6.15 -6.16
C SER A 212 -10.61 5.12 -7.18
N SER A 213 -10.95 5.25 -8.46
CA SER A 213 -10.59 4.29 -9.52
C SER A 213 -10.93 2.82 -9.19
N HIS A 214 -12.00 2.60 -8.41
CA HIS A 214 -12.39 1.32 -7.81
C HIS A 214 -11.34 0.68 -6.88
N GLY A 215 -10.29 1.43 -6.54
CA GLY A 215 -9.15 1.07 -5.72
C GLY A 215 -9.37 1.21 -4.22
N ALA A 216 -8.30 0.96 -3.46
CA ALA A 216 -8.27 0.96 -2.00
C ALA A 216 -8.55 2.35 -1.38
N ALA A 217 -8.45 3.43 -2.15
CA ALA A 217 -8.85 4.76 -1.70
C ALA A 217 -10.35 4.92 -1.44
N ARG A 218 -11.19 3.97 -1.91
CA ARG A 218 -12.66 4.02 -1.83
C ARG A 218 -13.24 4.24 -0.43
N ALA A 219 -12.55 3.78 0.60
CA ALA A 219 -12.95 3.95 2.00
C ALA A 219 -12.16 5.05 2.73
N TYR A 220 -11.33 5.81 2.01
CA TYR A 220 -10.34 6.74 2.56
C TYR A 220 -10.51 8.16 2.00
N LEU A 221 -10.47 8.34 0.68
CA LEU A 221 -10.33 9.66 0.05
C LEU A 221 -11.51 10.59 0.34
N ARG A 222 -12.72 10.24 -0.11
CA ARG A 222 -13.91 11.05 0.18
C ARG A 222 -14.18 11.15 1.69
N PRO A 223 -14.21 10.05 2.47
CA PRO A 223 -14.48 10.17 3.91
C PRO A 223 -13.50 11.12 4.62
N ALA A 224 -12.23 11.14 4.23
CA ALA A 224 -11.25 12.06 4.79
C ALA A 224 -11.51 13.52 4.42
N LEU A 225 -11.84 13.79 3.15
CA LEU A 225 -12.19 15.12 2.68
C LEU A 225 -13.47 15.66 3.36
N GLU A 226 -14.51 14.82 3.47
CA GLU A 226 -15.77 15.18 4.14
C GLU A 226 -15.56 15.45 5.63
N LYS A 227 -14.70 14.67 6.32
CA LYS A 227 -14.31 14.92 7.72
C LYS A 227 -13.68 16.31 7.90
N LEU A 228 -12.95 16.80 6.90
CA LEU A 228 -12.33 18.13 6.87
C LEU A 228 -13.30 19.25 6.44
N GLY A 229 -14.58 18.94 6.20
CA GLY A 229 -15.60 19.91 5.83
C GLY A 229 -15.69 20.21 4.33
N VAL A 230 -15.05 19.40 3.48
CA VAL A 230 -15.15 19.51 2.02
C VAL A 230 -16.45 18.86 1.54
N ARG A 231 -17.15 19.47 0.57
CA ARG A 231 -18.27 18.84 -0.12
C ARG A 231 -17.73 18.01 -1.29
N VAL A 232 -18.07 16.73 -1.33
CA VAL A 232 -17.45 15.79 -2.28
C VAL A 232 -18.50 15.14 -3.18
N ILE A 233 -18.22 15.08 -4.48
CA ILE A 233 -18.90 14.20 -5.43
C ILE A 233 -18.04 12.92 -5.58
N PRO A 234 -18.49 11.76 -5.09
CA PRO A 234 -17.73 10.51 -5.22
C PRO A 234 -17.79 9.97 -6.64
N LEU A 235 -16.69 9.40 -7.11
CA LEU A 235 -16.56 8.64 -8.35
C LEU A 235 -15.86 7.31 -8.08
N ARG A 236 -16.34 6.24 -8.72
CA ARG A 236 -15.75 4.90 -8.71
C ARG A 236 -15.38 4.37 -7.31
N GLU A 237 -16.26 4.57 -6.32
CA GLU A 237 -16.10 4.04 -4.96
C GLU A 237 -16.65 2.61 -4.79
N ASN A 238 -17.38 2.08 -5.76
CA ASN A 238 -17.78 0.67 -5.75
C ASN A 238 -16.55 -0.19 -6.02
N ARG A 239 -16.48 -1.36 -5.36
CA ARG A 239 -15.48 -2.36 -5.70
C ARG A 239 -15.82 -2.95 -7.06
N ASP A 240 -14.87 -2.86 -7.97
CA ASP A 240 -14.89 -3.53 -9.26
C ASP A 240 -13.48 -4.06 -9.52
N VAL A 241 -13.34 -5.38 -9.51
CA VAL A 241 -12.04 -6.06 -9.71
C VAL A 241 -11.51 -5.89 -11.14
N LEU A 242 -12.36 -5.43 -12.07
CA LEU A 242 -12.00 -5.09 -13.45
C LEU A 242 -11.78 -3.59 -13.66
N PHE A 243 -11.92 -2.77 -12.61
CA PHE A 243 -11.68 -1.32 -12.64
C PHE A 243 -12.47 -0.55 -13.72
N GLY A 244 -13.69 -0.99 -14.04
CA GLY A 244 -14.48 -0.41 -15.13
C GLY A 244 -13.95 -0.74 -16.53
N GLY A 245 -13.08 -1.75 -16.66
CA GLY A 245 -12.50 -2.21 -17.92
C GLY A 245 -11.22 -1.50 -18.34
N ALA A 246 -10.68 -0.60 -17.51
CA ALA A 246 -9.45 0.15 -17.78
C ALA A 246 -8.42 -0.05 -16.66
N ALA A 247 -7.16 0.30 -16.92
CA ALA A 247 -6.15 0.32 -15.87
C ALA A 247 -6.48 1.43 -14.84
N PRO A 248 -6.38 1.17 -13.53
CA PRO A 248 -6.70 2.14 -12.47
C PRO A 248 -5.55 3.13 -12.27
N ASP A 249 -5.21 3.93 -13.29
CA ASP A 249 -4.15 4.96 -13.25
C ASP A 249 -4.72 6.38 -13.07
N THR A 250 -3.85 7.37 -12.85
CA THR A 250 -4.23 8.78 -12.64
C THR A 250 -3.79 9.71 -13.76
N ASP A 251 -3.60 9.17 -14.97
CA ASP A 251 -3.28 9.96 -16.16
C ASP A 251 -4.49 10.76 -16.70
N ALA A 252 -4.23 11.66 -17.64
CA ALA A 252 -5.25 12.54 -18.19
C ALA A 252 -6.40 11.80 -18.89
N GLU A 253 -6.13 10.62 -19.48
CA GLU A 253 -7.12 9.86 -20.22
C GLU A 253 -8.04 9.10 -19.27
N ASN A 254 -7.49 8.41 -18.28
CA ASN A 254 -8.26 7.67 -17.28
C ASN A 254 -9.07 8.59 -16.34
N LEU A 255 -8.67 9.87 -16.23
CA LEU A 255 -9.36 10.89 -15.43
C LEU A 255 -10.36 11.74 -16.23
N ARG A 256 -10.71 11.34 -17.46
CA ARG A 256 -11.69 12.06 -18.29
C ARG A 256 -13.04 12.27 -17.58
N VAL A 257 -13.59 11.24 -16.92
CA VAL A 257 -14.87 11.33 -16.19
C VAL A 257 -14.76 12.28 -15.00
N LEU A 258 -13.63 12.25 -14.28
CA LEU A 258 -13.37 13.19 -13.19
C LEU A 258 -13.33 14.63 -13.71
N ARG A 259 -12.64 14.87 -14.84
CA ARG A 259 -12.59 16.18 -15.50
C ARG A 259 -13.97 16.69 -15.88
N GLU A 260 -14.76 15.88 -16.59
CA GLU A 260 -16.13 16.23 -16.98
C GLU A 260 -17.01 16.54 -15.76
N THR A 261 -16.83 15.80 -14.66
CA THR A 261 -17.53 16.04 -13.40
C THR A 261 -17.14 17.38 -12.78
N VAL A 262 -15.84 17.71 -12.77
CA VAL A 262 -15.33 18.99 -12.24
C VAL A 262 -15.91 20.17 -13.02
N THR A 263 -15.78 20.15 -14.35
CA THR A 263 -16.21 21.27 -15.19
C THR A 263 -17.74 21.37 -15.26
N GLY A 264 -18.44 20.24 -15.37
CA GLY A 264 -19.90 20.19 -15.47
C GLY A 264 -20.62 20.67 -14.21
N ASN A 265 -20.01 20.46 -13.03
CA ASN A 265 -20.56 20.90 -11.75
C ASN A 265 -19.89 22.16 -11.18
N ARG A 266 -18.96 22.78 -11.92
CA ARG A 266 -18.18 23.96 -11.50
C ARG A 266 -17.52 23.75 -10.13
N LEU A 267 -16.84 22.62 -9.98
CA LEU A 267 -16.11 22.27 -8.76
C LEU A 267 -14.78 23.00 -8.72
N HIS A 268 -14.18 23.11 -7.54
CA HIS A 268 -12.88 23.78 -7.38
C HIS A 268 -11.70 22.87 -7.73
N LEU A 269 -11.87 21.55 -7.60
CA LEU A 269 -10.80 20.56 -7.81
C LEU A 269 -11.38 19.17 -8.05
N GLY A 270 -10.69 18.36 -8.85
CA GLY A 270 -10.82 16.91 -8.89
C GLY A 270 -9.59 16.24 -8.30
N LEU A 271 -9.80 15.24 -7.44
CA LEU A 271 -8.74 14.44 -6.82
C LEU A 271 -8.95 12.98 -7.15
N ALA A 272 -7.88 12.28 -7.51
CA ALA A 272 -7.92 10.84 -7.78
C ALA A 272 -6.78 10.08 -7.11
N CYS A 273 -6.99 8.78 -6.91
CA CYS A 273 -5.94 7.83 -6.55
C CYS A 273 -5.92 6.65 -7.53
N ASP A 274 -4.74 6.04 -7.72
CA ASP A 274 -4.61 4.74 -8.38
C ASP A 274 -5.06 3.60 -7.45
N CYS A 275 -4.99 2.35 -7.92
CA CYS A 275 -5.58 1.20 -7.21
C CYS A 275 -5.12 1.05 -5.75
N ASP A 276 -3.82 1.21 -5.46
CA ASP A 276 -3.29 1.10 -4.10
C ASP A 276 -3.07 2.47 -3.45
N ALA A 277 -3.54 3.54 -4.09
CA ALA A 277 -3.36 4.92 -3.67
C ALA A 277 -1.90 5.27 -3.35
N GLY A 278 -0.97 4.67 -4.11
CA GLY A 278 0.43 5.06 -4.13
C GLY A 278 0.69 6.28 -5.02
N ARG A 279 -0.26 6.61 -5.91
CA ARG A 279 -0.26 7.78 -6.79
C ARG A 279 -1.50 8.63 -6.59
N TYR A 280 -1.40 9.88 -7.02
CA TYR A 280 -2.50 10.83 -7.04
C TYR A 280 -2.70 11.41 -8.44
N GLY A 281 -3.90 11.93 -8.70
CA GLY A 281 -4.23 12.74 -9.86
C GLY A 281 -4.97 14.01 -9.44
N VAL A 282 -4.72 15.11 -10.15
CA VAL A 282 -5.31 16.42 -9.86
C VAL A 282 -5.89 17.01 -11.14
N ILE A 283 -7.16 17.41 -11.08
CA ILE A 283 -7.83 18.19 -12.11
C ILE A 283 -8.19 19.56 -11.54
N ASP A 284 -7.71 20.64 -12.15
CA ASP A 284 -8.08 22.00 -11.75
C ASP A 284 -9.53 22.32 -12.14
N SER A 285 -10.07 23.40 -11.57
CA SER A 285 -11.43 23.90 -11.77
C SER A 285 -11.82 24.14 -13.24
N ASP A 286 -10.87 24.42 -14.12
CA ASP A 286 -11.09 24.58 -15.56
C ASP A 286 -11.04 23.26 -16.35
N GLY A 287 -10.75 22.15 -15.67
CA GLY A 287 -10.61 20.83 -16.26
C GLY A 287 -9.19 20.46 -16.67
N THR A 288 -8.19 21.31 -16.43
CA THR A 288 -6.80 21.01 -16.73
C THR A 288 -6.30 19.88 -15.83
N TRP A 289 -5.76 18.81 -16.43
CA TRP A 289 -5.01 17.79 -15.69
C TRP A 289 -3.63 18.35 -15.33
N ILE A 290 -3.37 18.47 -14.03
CA ILE A 290 -2.13 19.06 -13.53
C ILE A 290 -1.06 17.98 -13.45
N HIS A 291 0.02 18.18 -14.20
CA HIS A 291 1.15 17.24 -14.21
C HIS A 291 1.75 17.09 -12.78
N PRO A 292 2.03 15.86 -12.31
CA PRO A 292 2.50 15.62 -10.94
C PRO A 292 3.71 16.47 -10.52
N ASN A 293 4.68 16.69 -11.41
CA ASN A 293 5.84 17.55 -11.11
C ASN A 293 5.47 19.00 -10.75
N LEU A 294 4.39 19.56 -11.30
CA LEU A 294 3.92 20.89 -10.93
C LEU A 294 3.30 20.88 -9.53
N VAL A 295 2.54 19.83 -9.20
CA VAL A 295 1.97 19.64 -7.85
C VAL A 295 3.08 19.52 -6.82
N LEU A 296 4.16 18.79 -7.12
CA LEU A 296 5.33 18.69 -6.23
C LEU A 296 5.99 20.06 -6.00
N GLY A 297 6.12 20.89 -7.03
CA GLY A 297 6.63 22.26 -6.91
C GLY A 297 5.76 23.14 -5.99
N LEU A 298 4.43 23.10 -6.18
CA LEU A 298 3.48 23.82 -5.34
C LEU A 298 3.50 23.33 -3.88
N ALA A 299 3.61 22.01 -3.67
CA ALA A 299 3.70 21.43 -2.34
C ALA A 299 4.98 21.86 -1.62
N LEU A 300 6.13 21.85 -2.30
CA LEU A 300 7.39 22.33 -1.75
C LEU A 300 7.30 23.81 -1.37
N GLU A 301 6.80 24.65 -2.27
CA GLU A 301 6.61 26.08 -2.00
C GLU A 301 5.70 26.31 -0.78
N HIS A 302 4.59 25.57 -0.68
CA HIS A 302 3.69 25.64 0.46
C HIS A 302 4.38 25.24 1.77
N LEU A 303 5.13 24.14 1.77
CA LEU A 303 5.83 23.65 2.96
C LEU A 303 6.87 24.66 3.44
N VAL A 304 7.73 25.17 2.55
CA VAL A 304 8.76 26.18 2.90
C VAL A 304 8.11 27.44 3.48
N LYS A 305 7.01 27.92 2.89
CA LYS A 305 6.35 29.15 3.32
C LYS A 305 5.54 29.00 4.63
N ASN A 306 4.95 27.83 4.87
CA ASN A 306 3.93 27.65 5.91
C ASN A 306 4.29 26.62 6.99
N ARG A 307 5.42 25.91 6.85
CA ARG A 307 5.88 24.85 7.78
C ARG A 307 7.37 24.92 8.11
N GLY A 308 8.14 25.80 7.44
CA GLY A 308 9.59 25.95 7.65
C GLY A 308 10.39 24.97 6.82
#